data_AF-A0A1G7CVF2-F1
#
_entry.id   AF-A0A1G7CVF2-F1
#
_cell.length_a   1.000
_cell.length_b   1.000
_cell.length_c   1.000
_cell.angle_alpha   90.00
_cell.angle_beta   90.00
_cell.angle_gamma   90.00
#
_symmetry.space_group_name_H-M   'P 1'
#
loop_
_entity.id
_entity.type
_entity.pdbx_description
1 polymer ?
#
loop_
_entity_poly.entity_id
_entity_poly.type
_entity_poly.pdbx_seq_one_letter_code
_entity_poly.pdbx_strand_id
1 'polypeptide(L)'
;MNTIEQILHIAKLKNNCPVCYATDGLEISFIQEEHENKYYNKIKKEVSETLYCHSCKNIIYPVNWNEDIERVYQYHKKQAKPKSAQIQLKPITYSVVIGILLVLFVVFYVASL
;
A
#
# COMPACT_ATOMS: atom_id res chain seq x y z
N MET A 1 13.96 7.75 0.51
CA MET A 1 12.54 7.66 0.13
C MET A 1 11.94 6.65 1.06
N ASN A 2 10.94 7.05 1.84
CA ASN A 2 10.36 6.19 2.87
C ASN A 2 9.19 5.43 2.26
N THR A 3 8.94 4.21 2.75
CA THR A 3 7.80 3.39 2.37
C THR A 3 6.86 3.31 3.57
N ILE A 4 5.60 3.60 3.35
CA ILE A 4 4.51 3.49 4.32
C ILE A 4 3.60 2.36 3.86
N GLU A 5 3.31 1.43 4.75
CA GLU A 5 2.32 0.38 4.53
C GLU A 5 0.95 0.89 4.92
N GLN A 6 0.03 0.95 3.96
CA GLN A 6 -1.37 1.28 4.23
C GLN A 6 -2.20 0.01 4.27
N ILE A 7 -2.78 -0.23 5.44
CA ILE A 7 -3.70 -1.35 5.65
C ILE A 7 -5.01 -1.02 4.93
N LEU A 8 -5.35 -1.79 3.90
CA LEU A 8 -6.63 -1.70 3.22
C LEU A 8 -7.70 -2.51 3.94
N HIS A 9 -7.34 -3.72 4.36
CA HIS A 9 -8.27 -4.64 5.02
C HIS A 9 -7.49 -5.75 5.75
N ILE A 10 -7.95 -6.13 6.95
CA ILE A 10 -7.45 -7.30 7.70
C ILE A 10 -8.66 -8.08 8.22
N ALA A 11 -8.60 -9.41 8.17
CA ALA A 11 -9.65 -10.27 8.73
C ALA A 11 -9.11 -11.60 9.23
N LYS A 12 -9.63 -12.06 10.36
CA LYS A 12 -9.44 -13.43 10.85
C LYS A 12 -10.43 -14.36 10.19
N LEU A 13 -9.96 -15.55 9.83
CA LEU A 13 -10.73 -16.57 9.13
C LEU A 13 -10.99 -17.74 10.07
N LYS A 14 -12.19 -18.34 9.98
CA LYS A 14 -12.57 -19.55 10.76
C LYS A 14 -12.35 -20.84 9.98
N ASN A 15 -11.49 -20.80 8.96
CA ASN A 15 -11.16 -21.95 8.13
C ASN A 15 -9.98 -22.72 8.73
N ASN A 16 -9.88 -24.00 8.39
CA ASN A 16 -8.75 -24.82 8.78
C ASN A 16 -7.50 -24.40 8.01
N CYS A 17 -6.39 -24.21 8.71
CA CYS A 17 -5.08 -24.03 8.09
C CYS A 17 -4.72 -25.29 7.28
N PRO A 18 -4.33 -25.18 5.99
CA PRO A 18 -4.00 -26.34 5.17
C PRO A 18 -2.68 -27.02 5.56
N VAL A 19 -1.89 -26.39 6.44
CA VAL A 19 -0.60 -26.91 6.91
C VAL A 19 -0.73 -27.57 8.29
N CYS A 20 -1.42 -26.93 9.23
CA CYS A 20 -1.47 -27.40 10.63
C CYS A 20 -2.89 -27.72 11.14
N TYR A 21 -3.92 -27.56 10.31
CA TYR A 21 -5.31 -27.88 10.60
C TYR A 21 -5.96 -27.10 11.77
N ALA A 22 -5.27 -26.10 12.34
CA ALA A 22 -5.88 -25.18 13.31
C ALA A 22 -7.06 -24.42 12.68
N THR A 23 -8.13 -24.25 13.43
CA THR A 23 -9.44 -23.74 12.96
C THR A 23 -9.60 -22.22 13.11
N ASP A 24 -8.73 -21.58 13.89
CA ASP A 24 -8.83 -20.16 14.30
C ASP A 24 -7.52 -19.37 14.13
N GLY A 25 -6.53 -19.98 13.46
CA GLY A 25 -5.20 -19.41 13.32
C GLY A 25 -5.00 -18.51 12.10
N LEU A 26 -5.92 -18.52 11.13
CA LEU A 26 -5.74 -17.84 9.84
C LEU A 26 -6.14 -16.35 9.91
N GLU A 27 -5.29 -15.48 9.39
CA GLU A 27 -5.54 -14.05 9.21
C GLU A 27 -5.11 -13.64 7.80
N ILE A 28 -5.98 -12.91 7.10
CA ILE A 28 -5.66 -12.33 5.81
C ILE A 28 -5.47 -10.82 5.92
N SER A 29 -4.42 -10.30 5.28
CA SER A 29 -4.12 -8.88 5.21
C SER A 29 -3.96 -8.43 3.75
N PHE A 30 -4.53 -7.27 3.45
CA PHE A 30 -4.39 -6.55 2.19
C PHE A 30 -3.73 -5.21 2.47
N ILE A 31 -2.51 -5.01 1.97
CA ILE A 31 -1.68 -3.85 2.27
C ILE A 31 -1.24 -3.20 0.96
N GLN A 32 -1.36 -1.87 0.88
CA GLN A 32 -0.90 -1.09 -0.26
C GLN A 32 0.27 -0.20 0.16
N GLU A 33 1.34 -0.19 -0.63
CA GLU A 33 2.49 0.66 -0.34
C GLU A 33 2.28 2.10 -0.83
N GLU A 34 2.72 3.05 -0.02
CA GLU A 34 2.86 4.45 -0.37
C GLU A 34 4.32 4.86 -0.17
N HIS A 35 5.00 5.31 -1.23
CA HIS A 35 6.33 5.87 -1.10
C HIS A 35 6.26 7.37 -0.94
N GLU A 36 6.93 7.90 0.05
CA GLU A 36 7.00 9.33 0.26
C GLU A 36 8.44 9.85 0.36
N ASN A 37 8.58 11.11 0.00
CA ASN A 37 9.74 11.89 0.34
C ASN A 37 9.30 13.30 0.77
N LYS A 38 10.26 14.21 0.89
CA LYS A 38 9.98 15.60 1.27
C LYS A 38 9.03 16.31 0.29
N TYR A 39 9.04 15.95 -0.98
CA TYR A 39 8.37 16.67 -2.07
C TYR A 39 7.05 16.04 -2.53
N TYR A 40 6.93 14.72 -2.49
CA TYR A 40 5.72 14.06 -2.97
C TYR A 40 5.46 12.74 -2.26
N ASN A 41 4.21 12.27 -2.40
CA ASN A 41 3.79 10.92 -2.12
C ASN A 41 3.45 10.21 -3.43
N LYS A 42 3.73 8.92 -3.51
CA LYS A 42 3.41 8.06 -4.64
C LYS A 42 2.71 6.81 -4.11
N ILE A 43 1.43 6.69 -4.42
CA ILE A 43 0.63 5.51 -4.09
C ILE A 43 0.90 4.43 -5.15
N LYS A 44 1.29 3.23 -4.73
CA LYS A 44 1.50 2.08 -5.61
C LYS A 44 0.17 1.50 -6.09
N LYS A 45 0.18 0.87 -7.26
CA LYS A 45 -1.02 0.22 -7.80
C LYS A 45 -1.23 -1.16 -7.17
N GLU A 46 -0.13 -1.81 -6.84
CA GLU A 46 -0.06 -3.16 -6.33
C GLU A 46 -0.54 -3.22 -4.87
N VAL A 47 -1.31 -4.27 -4.56
CA VAL A 47 -1.74 -4.62 -3.20
C VAL A 47 -1.05 -5.92 -2.84
N SER A 48 -0.33 -5.92 -1.72
CA SER A 48 0.20 -7.12 -1.10
C SER A 48 -0.93 -7.86 -0.40
N GLU A 49 -1.06 -9.15 -0.68
CA GLU A 49 -2.10 -10.01 -0.16
C GLU A 49 -1.42 -11.18 0.56
N THR A 50 -1.61 -11.27 1.88
CA THR A 50 -0.94 -12.28 2.70
C THR A 50 -1.97 -13.02 3.54
N LEU A 51 -1.95 -14.35 3.46
CA LEU A 51 -2.65 -15.23 4.39
C LEU A 51 -1.63 -15.79 5.37
N TYR A 52 -1.70 -15.39 6.64
CA TYR A 52 -0.79 -15.84 7.69
C TYR A 52 -1.51 -16.75 8.67
N CYS A 53 -0.85 -17.81 9.13
CA CYS A 53 -1.34 -18.66 10.21
C CYS A 53 -0.57 -18.40 11.49
N HIS A 54 -1.24 -17.88 12.53
CA HIS A 54 -0.63 -17.62 13.83
C HIS A 54 -0.32 -18.91 14.61
N SER A 55 -1.03 -20.01 14.35
CA SER A 55 -0.82 -21.29 15.04
C SER A 55 0.47 -21.98 14.64
N CYS A 56 0.76 -22.07 13.33
CA CYS A 56 2.02 -22.63 12.82
C CYS A 56 3.06 -21.59 12.41
N LYS A 57 2.74 -20.29 12.57
CA LYS A 57 3.60 -19.13 12.29
C LYS A 57 4.12 -19.06 10.86
N ASN A 58 3.33 -19.52 9.89
CA ASN A 58 3.72 -19.58 8.48
C ASN A 58 2.78 -18.75 7.60
N ILE A 59 3.34 -18.20 6.52
CA ILE A 59 2.57 -17.67 5.39
C ILE A 59 2.02 -18.86 4.60
N ILE A 60 0.73 -18.83 4.30
CA ILE A 60 0.02 -19.85 3.54
C ILE A 60 -0.13 -19.36 2.10
N TYR A 61 0.71 -19.89 1.21
CA TYR A 61 0.69 -19.51 -0.21
C TYR A 61 -0.57 -20.01 -0.93
N PRO A 62 -1.04 -19.28 -1.97
CA PRO A 62 -2.25 -19.63 -2.72
C PRO A 62 -2.30 -21.06 -3.28
N VAL A 63 -1.15 -21.64 -3.64
CA VAL A 63 -1.06 -23.04 -4.11
C VAL A 63 -1.56 -24.06 -3.07
N ASN A 64 -1.55 -23.69 -1.79
CA ASN A 64 -2.02 -24.54 -0.69
C ASN A 64 -3.47 -24.24 -0.28
N TRP A 65 -4.16 -23.32 -0.97
CA TRP A 65 -5.53 -22.97 -0.62
C TRP A 65 -6.50 -24.01 -1.17
N ASN A 66 -7.54 -24.28 -0.40
CA ASN A 66 -8.69 -25.04 -0.87
C ASN A 66 -9.81 -24.09 -1.32
N GLU A 67 -10.88 -24.65 -1.89
CA GLU A 67 -12.01 -23.87 -2.39
C GLU A 67 -12.67 -23.00 -1.30
N ASP A 68 -12.73 -23.48 -0.06
CA ASP A 68 -13.31 -22.75 1.06
C ASP A 68 -12.48 -21.49 1.40
N ILE A 69 -11.15 -21.61 1.43
CA ILE A 69 -10.25 -20.47 1.65
C ILE A 69 -10.36 -19.49 0.47
N GLU A 70 -10.35 -19.98 -0.77
CA GLU A 70 -10.47 -19.14 -1.97
C GLU A 70 -11.76 -18.30 -1.95
N ARG A 71 -12.88 -18.91 -1.56
CA ARG A 71 -14.17 -18.22 -1.46
C ARG A 71 -14.14 -17.06 -0.46
N VAL A 72 -13.60 -17.30 0.74
CA VAL A 72 -13.55 -16.27 1.79
C VAL A 72 -12.49 -15.22 1.47
N TYR A 73 -11.39 -15.61 0.83
CA TYR A 73 -10.41 -14.69 0.25
C TYR A 73 -11.06 -13.71 -0.73
N GLN A 74 -11.82 -14.20 -1.72
CA GLN A 74 -12.48 -13.35 -2.72
C GLN A 74 -13.48 -12.38 -2.08
N TYR A 75 -14.17 -12.80 -1.02
CA TYR A 75 -15.06 -11.93 -0.25
C TYR A 75 -14.32 -10.76 0.41
N HIS A 76 -13.17 -11.01 1.05
CA HIS A 76 -12.37 -9.97 1.69
C HIS A 76 -11.60 -9.11 0.68
N LYS A 77 -11.14 -9.69 -0.43
CA LYS A 77 -10.49 -8.95 -1.52
C LYS A 77 -11.38 -7.84 -2.06
N LYS A 78 -12.69 -8.08 -2.19
CA LYS A 78 -13.67 -7.06 -2.61
C LYS A 78 -13.80 -5.90 -1.62
N GLN A 79 -13.49 -6.12 -0.35
CA GLN A 79 -13.53 -5.09 0.69
C GLN A 79 -12.23 -4.27 0.76
N ALA A 80 -11.10 -4.87 0.38
CA ALA A 80 -9.80 -4.22 0.27
C ALA A 80 -9.75 -3.26 -0.94
N LYS A 81 -10.49 -2.15 -0.87
CA LYS A 81 -10.55 -1.14 -1.94
C LYS A 81 -9.22 -0.38 -2.02
N PRO A 82 -8.40 -0.58 -3.08
CA PRO A 82 -7.13 0.12 -3.19
C PRO A 82 -7.35 1.61 -3.45
N LYS A 83 -6.46 2.45 -2.92
CA LYS A 83 -6.39 3.85 -3.32
C LYS A 83 -5.92 3.96 -4.77
N SER A 84 -6.37 5.00 -5.45
CA SER A 84 -5.92 5.28 -6.82
C SER A 84 -4.40 5.46 -6.83
N ALA A 85 -3.74 4.76 -7.75
CA ALA A 85 -2.31 4.95 -7.97
C ALA A 85 -2.08 6.35 -8.54
N GLN A 86 -1.46 7.22 -7.75
CA GLN A 86 -1.23 8.61 -8.11
C GLN A 86 -0.01 9.18 -7.40
N ILE A 87 0.55 10.24 -8.00
CA ILE A 87 1.58 11.06 -7.39
C ILE A 87 0.91 12.32 -6.84
N GLN A 88 1.08 12.57 -5.54
CA GLN A 88 0.53 13.73 -4.85
C GLN A 88 1.68 14.63 -4.40
N LEU A 89 1.70 15.86 -4.90
CA LEU A 89 2.73 16.83 -4.52
C LEU A 89 2.44 17.41 -3.13
N LYS A 90 3.47 17.49 -2.29
CA LYS A 90 3.39 18.14 -0.98
C LYS A 90 3.45 19.67 -1.15
N PRO A 91 2.88 20.45 -0.22
CA PRO A 91 2.92 21.91 -0.25
C PRO A 91 4.31 22.50 -0.47
N ILE A 92 5.34 21.90 0.15
CA ILE A 92 6.73 22.36 0.00
C ILE A 92 7.24 22.31 -1.44
N THR A 93 6.75 21.39 -2.27
CA THR A 93 7.12 21.32 -3.68
C THR A 93 6.63 22.55 -4.42
N TYR A 94 5.40 22.98 -4.15
CA TYR A 94 4.88 24.22 -4.72
C TYR A 94 5.69 25.43 -4.26
N SER A 95 6.04 25.51 -2.96
CA SER A 95 6.89 26.59 -2.45
C SER A 95 8.27 26.64 -3.10
N VAL A 96 8.91 25.48 -3.30
CA VAL A 96 10.22 25.41 -3.98
C VAL A 96 10.10 25.83 -5.44
N VAL A 97 9.09 25.35 -6.16
CA VAL A 97 8.86 25.72 -7.56
C VAL A 97 8.62 27.23 -7.70
N ILE A 98 7.75 27.81 -6.88
CA ILE A 98 7.48 29.26 -6.87
C ILE A 98 8.77 30.04 -6.54
N GLY A 99 9.54 29.61 -5.55
CA GLY A 99 10.81 30.24 -5.19
C GLY A 99 11.80 30.26 -6.35
N ILE A 100 11.95 29.15 -7.07
CA ILE A 100 12.82 29.06 -8.26
C ILE A 100 12.34 30.02 -9.36
N LEU A 101 11.03 30.06 -9.65
CA LEU A 101 10.47 30.95 -10.66
C LEU A 101 10.70 32.43 -10.34
N LEU A 102 10.56 32.82 -9.06
CA LEU A 102 10.82 34.19 -8.62
C LEU A 102 12.30 34.57 -8.80
N VAL A 103 13.23 33.67 -8.45
CA VAL A 103 14.67 33.93 -8.63
C VAL A 103 15.01 34.09 -10.12
N LEU A 104 14.50 33.22 -10.99
CA LEU A 104 14.70 33.32 -12.43
C LEU A 104 14.16 34.63 -13.00
N PHE A 105 12.97 35.03 -12.55
CA PHE A 105 12.37 36.31 -12.96
C PHE A 105 13.24 37.50 -12.57
N VAL A 106 13.75 37.55 -11.33
CA VAL A 106 14.62 38.62 -10.85
C VAL A 106 15.93 38.66 -11.66
N VAL A 107 16.56 37.52 -11.90
CA VAL A 107 17.80 37.44 -12.67
C VAL A 107 17.59 37.94 -14.10
N PHE A 108 16.51 37.51 -14.76
CA PHE A 108 16.19 37.94 -16.11
C PHE A 108 15.93 39.45 -16.18
N TYR A 109 15.17 39.99 -15.22
CA TYR A 109 14.89 41.43 -15.14
C TYR A 109 16.16 42.25 -14.98
N VAL A 110 17.06 41.86 -14.07
CA VAL A 110 18.35 42.56 -13.84
C VAL A 110 19.27 42.46 -15.05
N ALA A 111 19.33 41.31 -15.73
CA ALA A 111 20.15 41.14 -16.93
C ALA A 111 19.64 41.92 -18.15
N SER A 112 18.37 42.32 -18.15
CA SER A 112 17.74 43.09 -19.24
C SER A 112 17.77 44.61 -19.02
N LEU A 113 18.25 45.05 -17.85
CA LEU A 113 18.39 46.46 -17.45
C LEU A 113 19.79 46.98 -17.79
#